data_AF-R9LK63-F1
#
_entry.id   AF-R9LK63-F1
#
_cell.length_a   1.000
_cell.length_b   1.000
_cell.length_c   1.000
_cell.angle_alpha   90.00
_cell.angle_beta   90.00
_cell.angle_gamma   90.00
#
_symmetry.space_group_name_H-M   'P 1'
#
loop_
_entity.id
_entity.type
_entity.pdbx_description
1 polymer ?
#
loop_
_entity_poly.entity_id
_entity_poly.type
_entity_poly.pdbx_seq_one_letter_code
_entity_poly.pdbx_strand_id
1 'polypeptide(L)'
;MKKVTTLVFAFVFVLGLTGCGKNNSYKIGITVPAGSTETYVYSDEEISPTGNKITISSGEGLEDTEVVLKPIEVKEENAYDEAEYLTPGMPVKMDAEKGAWFKVGISMQNKTDTEITVYVEIEGIEVRIE
;
A
#
# COMPACT_ATOMS: atom_id res chain seq x y z
N MET A 1 -30.17 -2.65 -37.45
CA MET A 1 -30.79 -2.85 -36.11
C MET A 1 -30.04 -3.94 -35.37
N LYS A 2 -29.00 -3.58 -34.61
CA LYS A 2 -28.41 -4.42 -33.55
C LYS A 2 -27.97 -3.47 -32.43
N LYS A 3 -28.19 -3.94 -31.21
CA LYS A 3 -28.57 -3.18 -30.03
C LYS A 3 -27.39 -2.37 -29.49
N VAL A 4 -27.64 -1.10 -29.19
CA VAL A 4 -26.74 -0.24 -28.40
C VAL A 4 -26.79 -0.79 -26.97
N THR A 5 -25.74 -1.47 -26.53
CA THR A 5 -25.59 -1.84 -25.13
C THR A 5 -25.02 -0.63 -24.42
N THR A 6 -25.92 0.22 -23.91
CA THR A 6 -25.59 1.28 -22.97
C THR A 6 -25.06 0.64 -21.70
N LEU A 7 -23.74 0.65 -21.51
CA LEU A 7 -23.12 0.31 -20.25
C LEU A 7 -23.05 1.59 -19.40
N VAL A 8 -24.05 1.76 -18.53
CA VAL A 8 -24.06 2.82 -17.52
C VAL A 8 -23.07 2.41 -16.43
N PHE A 9 -21.83 2.89 -16.49
CA PHE A 9 -20.92 2.82 -15.35
C PHE A 9 -21.32 3.92 -14.36
N ALA A 10 -22.18 3.55 -13.41
CA ALA A 10 -22.57 4.41 -12.30
C ALA A 10 -21.46 4.41 -11.23
N PHE A 11 -20.72 5.52 -11.19
CA PHE A 11 -20.16 6.22 -10.03
C PHE A 11 -19.84 5.43 -8.75
N VAL A 12 -18.55 5.45 -8.38
CA VAL A 12 -18.14 5.71 -6.99
C VAL A 12 -17.13 6.87 -7.02
N PHE A 13 -17.61 8.05 -6.65
CA PHE A 13 -16.78 9.20 -6.31
C PHE A 13 -16.20 8.92 -4.92
N VAL A 14 -14.92 8.58 -4.81
CA VAL A 14 -14.23 8.66 -3.51
C VAL A 14 -13.83 10.12 -3.33
N LEU A 15 -14.75 10.90 -2.75
CA LEU A 15 -14.43 12.19 -2.17
C LEU A 15 -13.72 11.97 -0.84
N GLY A 16 -12.45 12.34 -0.79
CA GLY A 16 -11.74 12.71 0.44
C GLY A 16 -10.23 12.80 0.18
N LEU A 17 -9.52 13.91 0.33
CA LEU A 17 -9.80 15.23 0.87
C LEU A 17 -8.82 16.19 0.19
N THR A 18 -9.31 17.19 -0.54
CA THR A 18 -8.54 18.42 -0.79
C THR A 18 -8.46 19.20 0.53
N GLY A 19 -7.58 18.77 1.42
CA GLY A 19 -7.22 19.48 2.64
C GLY A 19 -5.89 20.19 2.42
N CYS A 20 -5.91 21.52 2.35
CA CYS A 20 -4.70 22.31 2.53
C CYS A 20 -4.01 21.92 3.84
N GLY A 21 -2.79 21.40 3.75
CA GLY A 21 -1.83 21.33 4.85
C GLY A 21 -2.25 20.47 6.05
N LYS A 22 -2.14 19.15 5.94
CA LYS A 22 -1.91 18.25 7.07
C LYS A 22 -1.36 16.94 6.55
N ASN A 23 -0.44 16.34 7.30
CA ASN A 23 0.18 15.06 6.99
C ASN A 23 -0.94 14.00 6.97
N ASN A 24 -1.55 13.74 5.82
CA ASN A 24 -2.59 12.73 5.68
C ASN A 24 -1.89 11.36 5.75
N SER A 25 -2.06 10.67 6.87
CA SER A 25 -1.77 9.24 6.96
C SER A 25 -2.88 8.47 6.26
N TYR A 26 -2.51 7.54 5.38
CA TYR A 26 -3.42 6.63 4.69
C TYR A 26 -3.34 5.25 5.32
N LYS A 27 -4.50 4.65 5.64
CA LYS A 27 -4.60 3.25 6.07
C LYS A 27 -4.67 2.36 4.82
N ILE A 28 -3.62 1.60 4.56
CA ILE A 28 -3.50 0.70 3.40
C ILE A 28 -3.72 -0.74 3.88
N GLY A 29 -4.65 -1.45 3.23
CA GLY A 29 -4.96 -2.84 3.56
C GLY A 29 -4.06 -3.82 2.79
N ILE A 30 -3.66 -4.90 3.44
CA ILE A 30 -2.96 -6.01 2.81
C ILE A 30 -3.70 -7.30 3.16
N THR A 31 -4.20 -7.97 2.13
CA THR A 31 -4.95 -9.22 2.28
C THR A 31 -3.99 -10.39 2.17
N VAL A 32 -3.77 -11.09 3.27
CA VAL A 32 -2.92 -12.29 3.36
C VAL A 32 -3.77 -13.53 3.07
N PRO A 33 -3.57 -14.22 1.92
CA PRO A 33 -4.40 -15.36 1.54
C PRO A 33 -4.36 -16.50 2.55
N ALA A 34 -5.45 -17.26 2.65
CA ALA A 34 -5.51 -18.49 3.45
C ALA A 34 -4.38 -19.46 3.04
N GLY A 35 -3.66 -20.00 4.02
CA GLY A 35 -2.54 -20.92 3.79
C GLY A 35 -1.30 -20.29 3.15
N SER A 36 -1.19 -18.95 3.06
CA SER A 36 -0.04 -18.29 2.45
C SER A 36 1.27 -18.60 3.18
N THR A 37 2.25 -19.07 2.42
CA THR A 37 3.65 -19.25 2.83
C THR A 37 4.59 -18.32 2.08
N GLU A 38 4.06 -17.30 1.40
CA GLU A 38 4.86 -16.33 0.66
C GLU A 38 5.75 -15.53 1.62
N THR A 39 6.93 -15.13 1.15
CA THR A 39 7.85 -14.29 1.94
C THR A 39 7.28 -12.89 2.15
N TYR A 40 6.67 -12.32 1.10
CA TYR A 40 6.00 -11.02 1.18
C TYR A 40 4.65 -11.10 0.50
N VAL A 41 3.65 -10.47 1.12
CA VAL A 41 2.32 -10.25 0.54
C VAL A 41 2.12 -8.76 0.36
N TYR A 42 1.54 -8.36 -0.77
CA TYR A 42 1.48 -6.97 -1.22
C TYR A 42 0.08 -6.37 -1.13
N SER A 43 -0.01 -5.06 -0.96
CA SER A 43 -1.24 -4.28 -1.04
C SER A 43 -1.89 -4.40 -2.41
N ASP A 44 -3.22 -4.28 -2.43
CA ASP A 44 -3.98 -4.12 -3.67
C ASP A 44 -3.80 -2.70 -4.22
N GLU A 45 -3.79 -1.70 -3.34
CA GLU A 45 -3.53 -0.32 -3.71
C GLU A 45 -2.06 -0.07 -4.08
N GLU A 46 -1.86 0.92 -4.94
CA GLU A 46 -0.56 1.48 -5.28
C GLU A 46 -0.41 2.85 -4.64
N ILE A 47 0.80 3.12 -4.15
CA ILE A 47 1.16 4.36 -3.47
C ILE A 47 2.18 5.14 -4.29
N SER A 48 2.06 6.46 -4.27
CA SER A 48 3.03 7.36 -4.89
C SER A 48 3.61 8.35 -3.88
N PRO A 49 4.93 8.38 -3.64
CA PRO A 49 5.54 9.34 -2.73
C PRO A 49 5.38 10.79 -3.21
N THR A 50 4.91 11.66 -2.31
CA THR A 50 4.82 13.12 -2.55
C THR A 50 6.16 13.84 -2.37
N GLY A 51 7.11 13.19 -1.69
CA GLY A 51 8.50 13.58 -1.51
C GLY A 51 9.43 12.37 -1.74
N ASN A 52 10.71 12.50 -1.39
CA ASN A 52 11.69 11.42 -1.59
C ASN A 52 11.70 10.38 -0.44
N LYS A 53 10.81 10.54 0.54
CA LYS A 53 10.68 9.66 1.70
C LYS A 53 9.22 9.48 2.04
N ILE A 54 8.88 8.29 2.50
CA ILE A 54 7.59 7.98 3.11
C ILE A 54 7.82 7.53 4.55
N THR A 55 6.81 7.71 5.40
CA THR A 55 6.83 7.17 6.77
C THR A 55 5.78 6.09 6.87
N ILE A 56 6.17 4.89 7.29
CA ILE A 56 5.28 3.74 7.45
C ILE A 56 5.20 3.38 8.93
N SER A 57 3.98 3.21 9.43
CA SER A 57 3.69 2.71 10.77
C SER A 57 2.93 1.40 10.69
N SER A 58 3.14 0.52 11.67
CA SER A 58 2.29 -0.67 11.84
C SER A 58 0.87 -0.23 12.22
N GLY A 59 -0.12 -0.80 11.55
CA GLY A 59 -1.54 -0.57 11.80
C GLY A 59 -2.22 -1.81 12.41
N GLU A 60 -3.55 -1.84 12.30
CA GLU A 60 -4.37 -2.91 12.87
C GLU A 60 -4.01 -4.29 12.29
N GLY A 61 -3.91 -5.30 13.15
CA GLY A 61 -3.63 -6.68 12.76
C GLY A 61 -2.16 -6.99 12.46
N LEU A 62 -1.27 -5.99 12.46
CA LEU A 62 0.16 -6.19 12.29
C LEU A 62 0.88 -6.33 13.64
N GLU A 63 1.59 -7.45 13.78
CA GLU A 63 2.64 -7.60 14.77
C GLU A 63 3.97 -7.08 14.19
N ASP A 64 5.09 -7.47 14.79
CA ASP A 64 6.41 -7.26 14.22
C ASP A 64 6.52 -7.93 12.83
N THR A 65 6.91 -7.15 11.83
CA THR A 65 7.06 -7.61 10.45
C THR A 65 8.20 -6.86 9.76
N GLU A 66 8.62 -7.35 8.60
CA GLU A 66 9.33 -6.52 7.64
C GLU A 66 8.34 -5.84 6.70
N VAL A 67 8.70 -4.65 6.22
CA VAL A 67 7.99 -3.93 5.16
C VAL A 67 8.92 -3.64 3.99
N VAL A 68 8.40 -3.78 2.76
CA VAL A 68 9.12 -3.57 1.50
C VAL A 68 8.30 -2.75 0.52
N LEU A 69 8.96 -2.07 -0.41
CA LEU A 69 8.32 -1.38 -1.52
C LEU A 69 8.61 -2.12 -2.82
N LYS A 70 7.56 -2.59 -3.50
CA LYS A 70 7.67 -3.19 -4.82
C LYS A 70 7.43 -2.12 -5.89
N PRO A 71 8.41 -1.81 -6.75
CA PRO A 71 8.22 -0.83 -7.81
C PRO A 71 7.22 -1.32 -8.86
N ILE A 72 6.34 -0.41 -9.30
CA ILE A 72 5.37 -0.61 -10.40
C ILE A 72 5.72 0.30 -11.57
N GLU A 73 5.87 1.60 -11.31
CA GLU A 73 6.26 2.61 -12.30
C GLU A 73 7.32 3.54 -11.69
N VAL A 74 8.59 3.29 -12.01
CA VAL A 74 9.75 4.07 -11.51
C VAL A 74 10.54 4.65 -12.67
N LYS A 75 11.31 5.73 -12.45
CA LYS A 75 12.24 6.24 -13.47
C LYS A 75 13.61 5.58 -13.36
N GLU A 76 14.06 5.30 -12.13
CA GLU A 76 15.32 4.60 -11.85
C GLU A 76 15.06 3.42 -10.91
N GLU A 77 15.48 2.22 -11.31
CA GLU A 77 15.17 0.94 -10.65
C GLU A 77 16.19 0.57 -9.53
N ASN A 78 16.83 1.53 -8.87
CA ASN A 78 18.05 1.25 -8.10
C ASN A 78 18.03 1.68 -6.61
N ALA A 79 16.87 1.92 -5.98
CA ALA A 79 16.84 2.56 -4.65
C ALA A 79 15.77 2.06 -3.66
N TYR A 80 15.07 0.95 -3.91
CA TYR A 80 13.88 0.57 -3.12
C TYR A 80 13.91 -0.84 -2.52
N ASP A 81 15.03 -1.54 -2.64
CA ASP A 81 15.14 -2.98 -2.36
C ASP A 81 15.44 -3.32 -0.89
N GLU A 82 15.56 -2.32 -0.01
CA GLU A 82 15.84 -2.54 1.40
C GLU A 82 14.54 -2.71 2.19
N ALA A 83 14.36 -3.91 2.75
CA ALA A 83 13.31 -4.18 3.72
C ALA A 83 13.63 -3.48 5.04
N GLU A 84 12.61 -2.90 5.66
CA GLU A 84 12.72 -2.28 6.99
C GLU A 84 11.92 -3.08 8.02
N TYR A 85 12.45 -3.20 9.24
CA TYR A 85 11.75 -3.86 10.32
C TYR A 85 10.73 -2.91 10.97
N LEU A 86 9.46 -3.28 10.93
CA LEU A 86 8.34 -2.48 11.38
C LEU A 86 7.79 -3.06 12.70
N THR A 87 8.03 -2.35 13.79
CA THR A 87 7.51 -2.70 15.13
C THR A 87 6.34 -1.78 15.49
N PRO A 88 5.24 -2.30 16.07
CA PRO A 88 4.14 -1.48 16.58
C PRO A 88 4.61 -0.31 17.47
N GLY A 89 4.17 0.90 17.13
CA GLY A 89 4.53 2.14 17.82
C GLY A 89 5.88 2.76 17.42
N MET A 90 6.66 2.10 16.53
CA MET A 90 7.92 2.63 15.99
C MET A 90 7.83 2.76 14.46
N PRO A 91 7.50 3.95 13.93
CA PRO A 91 7.43 4.16 12.49
C PRO A 91 8.82 4.14 11.85
N VAL A 92 8.88 3.65 10.61
CA VAL A 92 10.10 3.62 9.79
C VAL A 92 10.01 4.65 8.67
N LYS A 93 11.16 5.14 8.20
CA LYS A 93 11.24 6.06 7.05
C LYS A 93 11.99 5.38 5.93
N MET A 94 11.33 5.22 4.79
CA MET A 94 11.92 4.60 3.60
C MET A 94 12.19 5.66 2.55
N ASP A 95 13.34 5.56 1.88
CA ASP A 95 13.62 6.33 0.67
C ASP A 95 12.77 5.78 -0.49
N ALA A 96 12.09 6.66 -1.21
CA ALA A 96 11.21 6.31 -2.32
C ALA A 96 11.14 7.46 -3.32
N GLU A 97 11.22 7.18 -4.63
CA GLU A 97 11.25 8.24 -5.64
C GLU A 97 9.91 8.99 -5.68
N LYS A 98 10.00 10.32 -5.59
CA LYS A 98 8.85 11.19 -5.75
C LYS A 98 8.15 10.95 -7.09
N GLY A 99 6.86 10.67 -7.04
CA GLY A 99 5.99 10.47 -8.20
C GLY A 99 6.14 9.11 -8.89
N ALA A 100 6.98 8.20 -8.36
CA ALA A 100 6.96 6.80 -8.76
C ALA A 100 5.78 6.06 -8.09
N TRP A 101 5.44 4.87 -8.57
CA TRP A 101 4.37 4.03 -8.03
C TRP A 101 4.90 2.72 -7.47
N PHE A 102 4.39 2.34 -6.29
CA PHE A 102 4.81 1.14 -5.55
C PHE A 102 3.60 0.39 -4.98
N LYS A 103 3.73 -0.93 -4.83
CA LYS A 103 2.90 -1.72 -3.90
C LYS A 103 3.68 -1.95 -2.61
N VAL A 104 2.99 -1.92 -1.48
CA VAL A 104 3.61 -2.10 -0.15
C VAL A 104 3.50 -3.57 0.23
N GLY A 105 4.62 -4.20 0.56
CA GLY A 105 4.68 -5.59 0.96
C GLY A 105 5.00 -5.75 2.44
N ILE A 106 4.44 -6.78 3.07
CA ILE A 106 4.77 -7.19 4.45
C ILE A 106 5.20 -8.65 4.50
N SER A 107 6.08 -8.98 5.44
CA SER A 107 6.49 -10.36 5.70
C SER A 107 5.57 -11.03 6.70
N MET A 108 4.46 -11.60 6.20
CA MET A 108 3.47 -12.28 7.03
C MET A 108 2.97 -13.56 6.36
N GLN A 109 3.03 -14.66 7.10
CA GLN A 109 2.42 -15.93 6.70
C GLN A 109 1.05 -16.09 7.34
N ASN A 110 0.16 -16.78 6.64
CA ASN A 110 -1.16 -17.11 7.15
C ASN A 110 -1.38 -18.62 7.12
N LYS A 111 -1.37 -19.26 8.29
CA LYS A 111 -1.55 -20.71 8.45
C LYS A 111 -3.03 -21.13 8.60
N THR A 112 -3.95 -20.18 8.61
CA THR A 112 -5.39 -20.47 8.74
C THR A 112 -6.00 -20.80 7.37
N ASP A 113 -7.25 -21.26 7.39
CA ASP A 113 -8.07 -21.56 6.21
C ASP A 113 -8.90 -20.35 5.74
N THR A 114 -8.71 -19.18 6.35
CA THR A 114 -9.40 -17.93 5.99
C THR A 114 -8.37 -16.85 5.64
N GLU A 115 -8.72 -15.94 4.74
CA GLU A 115 -7.92 -14.74 4.52
C GLU A 115 -7.86 -13.86 5.79
N ILE A 116 -6.77 -13.12 5.93
CA ILE A 116 -6.57 -12.14 7.00
C ILE A 116 -6.24 -10.81 6.35
N THR A 117 -6.93 -9.74 6.73
CA THR A 117 -6.56 -8.38 6.34
C THR A 117 -5.83 -7.72 7.49
N VAL A 118 -4.65 -7.18 7.18
CA VAL A 118 -3.85 -6.35 8.09
C VAL A 118 -3.60 -5.00 7.46
N TYR A 119 -3.14 -4.03 8.25
CA TYR A 119 -3.01 -2.66 7.78
C TYR A 119 -1.67 -2.03 8.12
N VAL A 120 -1.17 -1.20 7.21
CA VAL A 120 -0.11 -0.23 7.47
C VAL A 120 -0.69 1.18 7.38
N GLU A 121 -0.09 2.11 8.11
CA GLU A 121 -0.41 3.54 8.04
C GLU A 121 0.75 4.30 7.40
N ILE A 122 0.48 5.01 6.29
CA ILE A 122 1.53 5.62 5.47
C ILE A 122 1.30 7.11 5.30
N GLU A 123 2.31 7.90 5.66
CA GLU A 123 2.34 9.33 5.45
C GLU A 123 3.17 9.72 4.23
N GLY A 124 2.79 10.84 3.60
CA GLY A 124 3.55 11.45 2.52
C GLY A 124 3.30 10.82 1.16
N ILE A 125 2.11 10.23 0.93
CA ILE A 125 1.76 9.54 -0.31
C ILE A 125 0.47 10.06 -0.96
N GLU A 126 0.29 9.70 -2.22
CA GLU A 126 -0.98 9.60 -2.94
C GLU A 126 -1.32 8.12 -3.16
N VAL A 127 -2.60 7.77 -3.33
CA VAL A 127 -3.06 6.38 -3.47
C VAL A 127 -3.91 6.22 -4.73
N ARG A 128 -3.75 5.11 -5.45
CA ARG A 128 -4.64 4.68 -6.54
C ARG A 128 -5.01 3.20 -6.42
N ILE A 129 -6.12 2.83 -7.05
CA ILE A 129 -6.57 1.44 -7.22
C ILE A 129 -6.34 1.07 -8.69
N GLU A 130 -5.81 -0.14 -8.91
CA GLU A 130 -5.63 -0.74 -10.25
C GLU A 130 -6.88 -1.54 -10.66
#